data_AF-A0A0F9PWU1-F1
#
_entry.id   AF-A0A0F9PWU1-F1
#
_cell.length_a   1.000
_cell.length_b   1.000
_cell.length_c   1.000
_cell.angle_alpha   90.00
_cell.angle_beta   90.00
_cell.angle_gamma   90.00
#
_symmetry.space_group_name_H-M   'P 1'
#
loop_
_entity.id
_entity.type
_entity.pdbx_description
1 polymer ?
#
loop_
_entity_poly.entity_id
_entity_poly.type
_entity_poly.pdbx_seq_one_letter_code
_entity_poly.pdbx_strand_id
1 'polypeptide(L)'
;MPVFVYSFLRDRGIDITFTHLKKYSGLTRHQSFQMFKKISGEFPKHTTRERKPKIIEYATTVKNHFLLNSQFLENAAKILEKFWGLLSDTIDKVIAGTISALALISLRRDSPYMLHLCGVLGIAQSSVIYNIKKLAKNLGILGFTTVSRSKDLIRCQILAKVEINK
;
A
#
# COMPACT_ATOMS: atom_id res chain seq x y z
N MET A 1 -17.76 -19.49 8.76
CA MET A 1 -17.76 -20.04 7.39
C MET A 1 -17.49 -19.00 6.30
N PRO A 2 -18.14 -17.81 6.23
CA PRO A 2 -17.99 -16.89 5.10
C PRO A 2 -16.57 -16.35 4.90
N VAL A 3 -15.87 -16.12 6.01
CA VAL A 3 -14.48 -15.66 6.04
C VAL A 3 -13.51 -16.74 5.53
N PHE A 4 -13.80 -18.02 5.82
CA PHE A 4 -13.03 -19.15 5.31
C PHE A 4 -13.18 -19.30 3.80
N VAL A 5 -14.42 -19.23 3.29
CA VAL A 5 -14.70 -19.28 1.85
C VAL A 5 -14.04 -18.11 1.12
N TYR A 6 -14.14 -16.89 1.67
CA TYR A 6 -13.45 -15.72 1.14
C TYR A 6 -11.92 -15.92 1.10
N SER A 7 -11.32 -16.43 2.19
CA SER A 7 -9.88 -16.71 2.23
C SER A 7 -9.48 -17.78 1.24
N PHE A 8 -10.24 -18.87 1.16
CA PHE A 8 -10.02 -19.99 0.23
C PHE A 8 -10.07 -19.55 -1.23
N LEU A 9 -11.06 -18.74 -1.60
CA LEU A 9 -11.20 -18.29 -2.98
C LEU A 9 -10.08 -17.29 -3.35
N ARG A 10 -9.66 -16.42 -2.42
CA ARG A 10 -8.48 -15.57 -2.64
C ARG A 10 -7.19 -16.38 -2.72
N ASP A 11 -7.06 -17.46 -1.96
CA ASP A 11 -5.91 -18.38 -2.03
C ASP A 11 -5.84 -19.08 -3.41
N ARG A 12 -6.98 -19.34 -4.03
CA ARG A 12 -7.08 -19.85 -5.41
C ARG A 12 -6.94 -18.78 -6.50
N GLY A 13 -6.55 -17.55 -6.13
CA GLY A 13 -6.35 -16.44 -7.08
C GLY A 13 -7.62 -15.80 -7.61
N ILE A 14 -8.79 -16.13 -7.06
CA ILE A 14 -10.08 -15.58 -7.50
C ILE A 14 -10.25 -14.17 -6.90
N ASP A 15 -10.50 -13.18 -7.77
CA ASP A 15 -10.63 -11.79 -7.35
C ASP A 15 -11.99 -11.52 -6.69
N ILE A 16 -12.01 -11.64 -5.36
CA ILE A 16 -13.19 -11.36 -4.54
C ILE A 16 -12.87 -10.23 -3.57
N THR A 17 -13.64 -9.16 -3.70
CA THR A 17 -13.50 -7.98 -2.84
C THR A 17 -14.13 -8.19 -1.45
N PHE A 18 -13.63 -7.45 -0.47
CA PHE A 18 -14.21 -7.43 0.89
C PHE A 18 -15.68 -6.96 0.89
N THR A 19 -16.09 -6.18 -0.11
CA THR A 19 -17.48 -5.76 -0.31
C THR A 19 -18.39 -6.97 -0.54
N HIS A 20 -17.95 -7.97 -1.31
CA HIS A 20 -18.69 -9.21 -1.50
C HIS A 20 -18.79 -9.99 -0.19
N LEU A 21 -17.70 -10.11 0.57
CA LEU A 21 -17.73 -10.75 1.88
C LEU A 21 -18.74 -10.05 2.80
N LYS A 22 -18.73 -8.72 2.88
CA LYS A 22 -19.66 -7.95 3.71
C LYS A 22 -21.12 -8.15 3.27
N LYS A 23 -21.38 -8.11 1.96
CA LYS A 23 -22.72 -8.26 1.37
C LYS A 23 -23.32 -9.65 1.66
N TYR A 24 -22.53 -10.71 1.51
CA TYR A 24 -23.04 -12.08 1.61
C TYR A 24 -22.92 -12.69 3.02
N SER A 25 -22.09 -12.12 3.89
CA SER A 25 -21.91 -12.65 5.26
C SER A 25 -22.67 -11.89 6.34
N GLY A 26 -23.11 -10.66 6.06
CA GLY A 26 -23.68 -9.76 7.08
C GLY A 26 -22.68 -9.35 8.17
N LEU A 27 -21.41 -9.71 8.05
CA LEU A 27 -20.41 -9.47 9.08
C LEU A 27 -19.94 -8.01 9.07
N THR A 28 -19.76 -7.47 10.27
CA THR A 28 -19.04 -6.21 10.46
C THR A 28 -17.54 -6.41 10.22
N ARG A 29 -16.84 -5.32 9.89
CA ARG A 29 -15.39 -5.34 9.64
C ARG A 29 -14.60 -5.93 10.81
N HIS A 30 -15.02 -5.59 12.04
CA HIS A 30 -14.40 -6.08 13.26
C HIS A 30 -14.58 -7.59 13.44
N GLN A 31 -15.80 -8.10 13.22
CA GLN A 31 -16.10 -9.54 13.29
C GLN A 31 -15.34 -10.33 12.22
N SER A 32 -15.26 -9.81 10.98
CA SER A 32 -14.45 -10.43 9.93
C SER A 32 -12.98 -10.51 10.34
N PHE A 33 -12.43 -9.44 10.92
CA PHE A 33 -11.04 -9.41 11.38
C PHE A 33 -10.74 -10.40 12.50
N GLN A 34 -11.66 -10.52 13.47
CA GLN A 34 -11.54 -11.54 14.51
C GLN A 34 -11.58 -12.96 13.93
N MET A 35 -12.44 -13.21 12.95
CA MET A 35 -12.48 -14.50 12.27
C MET A 35 -11.22 -14.78 11.43
N PHE A 36 -10.66 -13.78 10.75
CA PHE A 36 -9.38 -13.92 10.04
C PHE A 36 -8.26 -14.33 10.99
N LYS A 37 -8.19 -13.75 12.19
CA LYS A 37 -7.22 -14.15 13.21
C LYS A 37 -7.38 -15.59 13.69
N LYS A 38 -8.61 -16.11 13.70
CA LYS A 38 -8.88 -17.50 14.09
C LYS A 38 -8.43 -18.50 13.02
N ILE A 39 -8.58 -18.16 11.75
CA ILE A 39 -8.24 -19.05 10.62
C ILE A 39 -6.84 -18.82 10.05
N SER A 40 -6.07 -17.86 10.58
CA SER A 40 -4.75 -17.49 10.04
C SER A 40 -3.68 -18.58 10.17
N GLY A 41 -3.94 -19.63 10.97
CA GLY A 41 -3.09 -20.81 11.05
C GLY A 41 -3.36 -21.87 9.98
N GLU A 42 -4.56 -21.85 9.37
CA GLU A 42 -5.01 -22.89 8.41
C GLU A 42 -4.75 -22.52 6.95
N PHE A 43 -4.64 -21.22 6.65
CA PHE A 43 -4.22 -20.76 5.34
C PHE A 43 -2.73 -20.42 5.39
N PRO A 44 -1.88 -21.04 4.55
CA PRO A 44 -0.48 -20.72 4.57
C PRO A 44 -0.27 -19.25 4.24
N LYS A 45 0.82 -18.67 4.74
CA LYS A 45 1.32 -17.31 4.44
C LYS A 45 1.64 -17.11 2.94
N HIS A 46 0.96 -17.78 2.02
CA HIS A 46 1.18 -17.74 0.57
C HIS A 46 0.68 -16.44 -0.07
N THR A 47 -0.17 -15.68 0.62
CA THR A 47 -0.56 -14.34 0.17
C THR A 47 0.55 -13.28 0.28
N THR A 48 1.62 -13.46 1.05
CA THR A 48 2.68 -12.44 1.13
C THR A 48 3.70 -12.53 0.00
N ARG A 49 3.97 -13.73 -0.54
CA ARG A 49 5.05 -13.97 -1.51
C ARG A 49 4.71 -13.46 -2.93
N GLU A 50 3.44 -13.48 -3.31
CA GLU A 50 2.98 -12.99 -4.63
C GLU A 50 2.56 -11.51 -4.63
N ARG A 51 2.17 -10.95 -3.47
CA ARG A 51 1.66 -9.58 -3.40
C ARG A 51 2.74 -8.53 -3.66
N LYS A 52 3.94 -8.71 -3.10
CA LYS A 52 5.03 -7.74 -3.29
C LYS A 52 5.42 -7.61 -4.77
N PRO A 53 5.67 -8.70 -5.53
CA PRO A 53 5.89 -8.63 -6.97
C PRO A 53 4.77 -7.87 -7.71
N LYS A 54 3.51 -8.18 -7.42
CA LYS A 54 2.35 -7.51 -8.04
C LYS A 54 2.28 -6.01 -7.72
N ILE A 55 2.64 -5.63 -6.50
CA ILE A 55 2.73 -4.22 -6.08
C ILE A 55 3.85 -3.48 -6.85
N ILE A 56 4.99 -4.15 -7.07
CA ILE A 56 6.09 -3.61 -7.88
C ILE A 56 5.72 -3.50 -9.36
N GLU A 57 4.92 -4.45 -9.88
CA GLU A 57 4.37 -4.37 -11.23
C GLU A 57 3.49 -3.12 -11.40
N TYR A 58 2.59 -2.84 -10.45
CA TYR A 58 1.82 -1.59 -10.45
C TYR A 58 2.71 -0.34 -10.37
N ALA A 59 3.78 -0.37 -9.57
CA ALA A 59 4.75 0.73 -9.54
C ALA A 59 5.50 0.86 -10.88
N THR A 60 5.73 -0.23 -11.60
CA THR A 60 6.33 -0.23 -12.94
C THR A 60 5.41 0.46 -13.95
N THR A 61 4.11 0.26 -13.86
CA THR A 61 3.13 1.01 -14.67
C THR A 61 3.24 2.51 -14.42
N VAL A 62 3.39 2.94 -13.15
CA VAL A 62 3.62 4.34 -12.80
C VAL A 62 4.96 4.85 -13.37
N LYS A 63 6.06 4.08 -13.21
CA LYS A 63 7.37 4.42 -13.78
C LYS A 63 7.26 4.69 -15.28
N ASN A 64 6.63 3.77 -16.02
CA ASN A 64 6.52 3.85 -17.47
C ASN A 64 5.64 5.02 -17.90
N HIS A 65 4.52 5.25 -17.21
CA HIS A 65 3.62 6.36 -17.51
C HIS A 65 4.27 7.73 -17.31
N PHE A 66 5.08 7.90 -16.27
CA PHE A 66 5.77 9.16 -15.97
C PHE A 66 7.21 9.23 -16.49
N LEU A 67 7.66 8.24 -17.28
CA LEU A 67 9.02 8.12 -17.82
C LEU A 67 10.10 8.30 -16.73
N LEU A 68 9.91 7.65 -15.58
CA LEU A 68 10.83 7.73 -14.43
C LEU A 68 12.03 6.78 -14.62
N ASN A 69 13.15 7.14 -14.01
CA ASN A 69 14.37 6.33 -14.05
C ASN A 69 14.25 5.06 -13.17
N SER A 70 15.25 4.18 -13.23
CA SER A 70 15.30 2.95 -12.41
C SER A 70 15.30 3.24 -10.90
N GLN A 71 15.92 4.35 -10.49
CA GLN A 71 16.01 4.79 -9.10
C GLN A 71 14.64 4.95 -8.43
N PHE A 72 13.61 5.32 -9.19
CA PHE A 72 12.22 5.31 -8.69
C PHE A 72 11.78 3.93 -8.21
N LEU A 73 11.99 2.89 -9.02
CA LEU A 73 11.59 1.51 -8.67
C LEU A 73 12.45 0.95 -7.54
N GLU A 74 13.75 1.25 -7.54
CA GLU A 74 14.64 0.88 -6.43
C GLU A 74 14.14 1.48 -5.10
N ASN A 75 13.81 2.77 -5.11
CA ASN A 75 13.29 3.46 -3.93
C ASN A 75 11.92 2.89 -3.52
N ALA A 76 11.02 2.65 -4.47
CA ALA A 76 9.71 2.06 -4.20
C ALA A 76 9.84 0.65 -3.58
N ALA A 77 10.75 -0.19 -4.09
CA ALA A 77 11.00 -1.52 -3.56
C ALA A 77 11.59 -1.47 -2.14
N LYS A 78 12.58 -0.61 -1.88
CA LYS A 78 13.14 -0.41 -0.54
C LYS A 78 12.09 0.05 0.47
N ILE A 79 11.22 0.98 0.07
CA ILE A 79 10.10 1.47 0.89
C ILE A 79 9.10 0.33 1.17
N LEU A 80 8.75 -0.46 0.14
CA LEU A 80 7.84 -1.60 0.28
C LEU A 80 8.39 -2.64 1.25
N GLU A 81 9.67 -3.01 1.12
CA GLU A 81 10.33 -3.94 2.02
C GLU A 81 10.34 -3.42 3.46
N LYS A 82 10.79 -2.17 3.66
CA LYS A 82 10.91 -1.58 4.99
C LYS A 82 9.57 -1.49 5.72
N PHE A 83 8.51 -1.10 5.00
CA PHE A 83 7.21 -0.82 5.60
C PHE A 83 6.15 -1.90 5.35
N TRP A 84 6.54 -3.07 4.86
CA TRP A 84 5.61 -4.16 4.56
C TRP A 84 4.69 -4.50 5.73
N GLY A 85 5.25 -4.61 6.95
CA GLY A 85 4.47 -4.91 8.16
C GLY A 85 3.44 -3.83 8.52
N LEU A 86 3.61 -2.60 8.04
CA LEU A 86 2.73 -1.46 8.33
C LEU A 86 1.74 -1.17 7.19
N LEU A 87 2.03 -1.63 5.97
CA LEU A 87 1.25 -1.36 4.75
C LEU A 87 0.42 -2.57 4.27
N SER A 88 0.78 -3.79 4.67
CA SER A 88 0.22 -5.02 4.11
C SER A 88 -1.29 -5.25 4.36
N ASP A 89 -1.92 -4.45 5.22
CA ASP A 89 -3.34 -4.58 5.59
C ASP A 89 -4.31 -3.79 4.69
N THR A 90 -3.81 -3.24 3.59
CA THR A 90 -4.61 -2.56 2.55
C THR A 90 -4.50 -3.24 1.19
N ILE A 91 -5.20 -2.74 0.18
CA ILE A 91 -5.21 -3.32 -1.17
C ILE A 91 -3.93 -2.98 -1.95
N ASP A 92 -3.50 -3.89 -2.82
CA ASP A 92 -2.19 -3.83 -3.50
C ASP A 92 -1.99 -2.53 -4.28
N LYS A 93 -3.02 -2.08 -5.01
CA LYS A 93 -2.97 -0.80 -5.76
C LYS A 93 -2.77 0.40 -4.85
N VAL A 94 -3.35 0.41 -3.65
CA VAL A 94 -3.15 1.51 -2.69
C VAL A 94 -1.77 1.43 -2.07
N ILE A 95 -1.23 0.23 -1.82
CA ILE A 95 0.17 0.07 -1.40
C ILE A 95 1.10 0.61 -2.49
N ALA A 96 0.88 0.21 -3.75
CA ALA A 96 1.64 0.70 -4.91
C ALA A 96 1.59 2.23 -5.00
N GLY A 97 0.40 2.83 -4.90
CA GLY A 97 0.25 4.28 -4.89
C GLY A 97 0.97 4.96 -3.73
N THR A 98 0.97 4.33 -2.55
CA THR A 98 1.67 4.83 -1.36
C THR A 98 3.19 4.81 -1.55
N ILE A 99 3.77 3.67 -1.95
CA ILE A 99 5.22 3.56 -2.15
C ILE A 99 5.70 4.41 -3.33
N SER A 100 4.89 4.55 -4.39
CA SER A 100 5.20 5.41 -5.53
C SER A 100 5.15 6.90 -5.15
N ALA A 101 4.18 7.33 -4.35
CA ALA A 101 4.14 8.71 -3.86
C ALA A 101 5.37 9.02 -2.99
N LEU A 102 5.75 8.11 -2.10
CA LEU A 102 6.94 8.25 -1.25
C LEU A 102 8.24 8.25 -2.07
N ALA A 103 8.37 7.39 -3.09
CA ALA A 103 9.53 7.36 -3.98
C ALA A 103 9.64 8.61 -4.85
N LEU A 104 8.51 9.19 -5.31
CA LEU A 104 8.54 10.48 -6.01
C LEU A 104 9.04 11.62 -5.11
N ILE A 105 8.62 11.62 -3.84
CA ILE A 105 9.09 12.59 -2.85
C ILE A 105 10.59 12.43 -2.60
N SER A 106 11.10 11.19 -2.58
CA SER A 106 12.53 10.91 -2.40
C SER A 106 13.38 11.46 -3.54
N LEU A 107 12.88 11.42 -4.78
CA LEU A 107 13.53 11.95 -5.98
C LEU A 107 13.41 13.47 -6.16
N ARG A 108 12.91 14.20 -5.15
CA ARG A 108 12.75 15.66 -5.19
C ARG A 108 11.94 16.22 -6.36
N ARG A 109 11.08 15.42 -7.01
CA ARG A 109 10.17 15.93 -8.04
C ARG A 109 8.96 16.60 -7.40
N ASP A 110 8.70 17.86 -7.77
CA ASP A 110 7.58 18.65 -7.26
C ASP A 110 6.24 18.30 -7.94
N SER A 111 5.19 18.18 -7.13
CA SER A 111 3.83 17.76 -7.50
C SER A 111 3.18 18.70 -8.55
N PRO A 112 2.58 18.11 -9.61
CA PRO A 112 1.16 17.72 -9.57
C PRO A 112 0.92 16.19 -9.63
N TYR A 113 1.92 15.37 -9.34
CA TYR A 113 1.92 13.93 -9.64
C TYR A 113 0.89 13.05 -8.93
N MET A 114 0.31 13.46 -7.80
CA MET A 114 -0.50 12.54 -6.98
C MET A 114 -1.87 12.22 -7.59
N LEU A 115 -2.50 13.21 -8.24
CA LEU A 115 -3.77 13.01 -8.94
C LEU A 115 -3.59 12.07 -10.11
N HIS A 116 -2.58 12.35 -10.94
CA HIS A 116 -2.26 11.54 -12.10
C HIS A 116 -1.81 10.13 -11.70
N LEU A 117 -0.96 9.99 -10.68
CA LEU A 117 -0.54 8.69 -10.14
C LEU A 117 -1.73 7.86 -9.65
N CYS A 118 -2.66 8.47 -8.94
CA CYS A 118 -3.86 7.78 -8.46
C CYS A 118 -4.79 7.41 -9.64
N GLY A 119 -4.87 8.25 -10.67
CA GLY A 119 -5.57 7.97 -11.92
C GLY A 119 -5.01 6.75 -12.65
N VAL A 120 -3.68 6.66 -12.82
CA VAL A 120 -2.98 5.52 -13.44
C VAL A 120 -3.32 4.21 -12.73
N LEU A 121 -3.42 4.25 -11.40
CA LEU A 121 -3.70 3.05 -10.59
C LEU A 121 -5.20 2.78 -10.41
N GLY A 122 -6.07 3.71 -10.80
CA GLY A 122 -7.53 3.62 -10.58
C GLY A 122 -7.90 3.62 -9.10
N ILE A 123 -7.23 4.43 -8.29
CA ILE A 123 -7.47 4.55 -6.84
C ILE A 123 -7.79 5.99 -6.45
N ALA A 124 -8.43 6.17 -5.29
CA ALA A 124 -8.67 7.50 -4.73
C ALA A 124 -7.42 8.06 -4.05
N GLN A 125 -7.11 9.34 -4.27
CA GLN A 125 -6.04 10.05 -3.56
C GLN A 125 -6.18 9.95 -2.03
N SER A 126 -7.40 10.03 -1.52
CA SER A 126 -7.71 9.93 -0.09
C SER A 126 -7.21 8.61 0.52
N SER A 127 -7.21 7.51 -0.24
CA SER A 127 -6.71 6.21 0.21
C SER A 127 -5.19 6.20 0.38
N VAL A 128 -4.47 6.86 -0.54
CA VAL A 128 -3.01 7.02 -0.44
C VAL A 128 -2.66 7.95 0.72
N ILE A 129 -3.32 9.10 0.83
CA ILE A 129 -3.10 10.06 1.93
C ILE A 129 -3.37 9.41 3.28
N TYR A 130 -4.47 8.65 3.39
CA TYR A 130 -4.81 7.91 4.61
C TYR A 130 -3.72 6.91 5.00
N ASN A 131 -3.19 6.13 4.04
CA ASN A 131 -2.12 5.18 4.33
C ASN A 131 -0.81 5.85 4.73
N ILE A 132 -0.44 6.98 4.10
CA ILE A 132 0.74 7.75 4.52
C ILE A 132 0.54 8.31 5.93
N LYS A 133 -0.65 8.83 6.25
CA LYS A 133 -0.98 9.33 7.60
C LYS A 133 -0.91 8.22 8.64
N LYS A 134 -1.44 7.05 8.31
CA LYS A 134 -1.37 5.85 9.16
C LYS A 134 0.06 5.39 9.38
N LEU A 135 0.87 5.36 8.32
CA LEU A 135 2.29 5.04 8.40
C LEU A 135 3.02 6.02 9.32
N ALA A 136 2.82 7.33 9.14
CA ALA A 136 3.40 8.36 9.99
C ALA A 136 3.02 8.18 11.47
N LYS A 137 1.73 7.93 11.75
CA LYS A 137 1.25 7.64 13.11
C LYS A 137 1.92 6.41 13.72
N ASN A 138 2.03 5.32 12.96
CA ASN A 138 2.68 4.09 13.42
C ASN A 138 4.19 4.28 13.67
N LEU A 139 4.82 5.26 13.02
CA LEU A 139 6.22 5.61 13.21
C LEU A 139 6.45 6.64 14.32
N GLY A 140 5.40 7.09 15.02
CA GLY A 140 5.47 8.10 16.07
C GLY A 140 5.63 9.54 15.56
N ILE A 141 5.35 9.78 14.27
CA ILE A 141 5.57 11.08 13.64
C ILE A 141 4.33 11.96 13.80
N LEU A 142 4.47 13.06 14.51
CA LEU A 142 3.44 14.08 14.72
C LEU A 142 3.52 15.18 13.65
N GLY A 143 2.40 15.87 13.38
CA GLY A 143 2.37 17.02 12.48
C GLY A 143 2.13 16.71 10.98
N PHE A 144 1.89 15.46 10.60
CA PHE A 144 1.49 15.13 9.23
C PHE A 144 0.08 15.68 8.94
N THR A 145 -0.02 16.57 7.95
CA THR A 145 -1.31 17.14 7.52
C THR A 145 -1.70 16.63 6.14
N THR A 146 -0.93 16.98 5.12
CA THR A 146 -1.12 16.57 3.74
C THR A 146 0.23 16.23 3.11
N VAL A 147 0.22 15.36 2.11
CA VAL A 147 1.46 14.91 1.47
C VAL A 147 2.22 16.07 0.81
N SER A 148 1.51 17.05 0.25
CA SER A 148 2.12 18.24 -0.37
C SER A 148 2.78 19.17 0.66
N ARG A 149 2.14 19.41 1.81
CA ARG A 149 2.65 20.29 2.88
C ARG A 149 3.67 19.61 3.80
N SER A 150 3.70 18.28 3.82
CA SER A 150 4.56 17.50 4.71
C SER A 150 5.71 16.81 3.95
N LYS A 151 6.10 17.26 2.74
CA LYS A 151 7.19 16.64 1.97
C LYS A 151 8.50 16.55 2.75
N ASP A 152 8.90 17.61 3.46
CA ASP A 152 10.15 17.60 4.22
C ASP A 152 10.06 16.72 5.47
N LEU A 153 8.92 16.70 6.13
CA LEU A 153 8.65 15.78 7.23
C LEU A 153 8.70 14.31 6.75
N ILE A 154 8.10 14.01 5.60
CA ILE A 154 8.18 12.69 4.96
C ILE A 154 9.64 12.34 4.67
N ARG A 155 10.42 13.26 4.08
CA ARG A 155 11.84 13.03 3.77
C ARG A 155 12.68 12.77 5.02
N CYS A 156 12.61 13.67 5.99
CA CYS A 156 13.48 13.66 7.15
C CYS A 156 13.10 12.60 8.17
N GLN A 157 11.85 12.13 8.20
CA GLN A 157 11.38 11.21 9.27
C GLN A 157 10.87 9.86 8.77
N ILE A 158 10.21 9.80 7.60
CA ILE A 158 9.73 8.53 7.03
C ILE A 158 10.84 7.94 6.17
N LEU A 159 11.30 8.68 5.17
CA LEU A 159 12.28 8.21 4.20
C LEU A 159 13.68 8.07 4.82
N ALA A 160 14.01 8.82 5.87
CA ALA A 160 15.25 8.61 6.63
C ALA A 160 15.35 7.21 7.27
N LYS A 161 14.23 6.49 7.45
CA LYS A 161 14.22 5.10 7.95
C LYS A 161 14.47 4.07 6.84
N VAL A 162 14.66 4.51 5.60
CA VAL A 162 14.91 3.70 4.41
C VAL A 162 16.26 4.10 3.84
N GLU A 163 17.12 3.15 3.47
CA GLU A 163 18.42 3.42 2.81
C GLU A 163 18.22 3.81 1.34
N ILE A 164 17.66 5.00 1.12
CA ILE A 164 17.31 5.50 -0.22
C ILE A 164 18.56 6.01 -0.94
N ASN A 165 18.70 5.64 -2.21
CA ASN A 165 19.73 6.19 -3.08
C ASN A 165 19.27 7.61 -3.48
N LYS A 166 20.05 8.64 -3.10
CA LYS A 166 19.79 10.04 -3.43
C LYS A 166 20.17 10.35 -4.87
#